data_AF-A0A2S7K734-F1
#
_entry.id   AF-A0A2S7K734-F1
#
_cell.length_a   1.000
_cell.length_b   1.000
_cell.length_c   1.000
_cell.angle_alpha   90.00
_cell.angle_beta   90.00
_cell.angle_gamma   90.00
#
_symmetry.space_group_name_H-M   'P 1'
#
loop_
_entity.id
_entity.type
_entity.pdbx_description
1 polymer ?
#
loop_
_entity_poly.entity_id
_entity_poly.type
_entity_poly.pdbx_seq_one_letter_code
_entity_poly.pdbx_strand_id
1 'polypeptide(L)'
;MEDGKALMDAGRAEEAALSFCYAHDLRPDHVVTIQHLGAALLRAGDPKRALGWFDEGLWAAPGNPILLHGKGLAYHALRARGRALEAFRSVVARDADASASWQSIADLTPDECERLHAIGAAADALLRACTRPTAGAEDFFRGATALIEARRFDEAVWFVEKHFHCFAAPRIAHDKLASAHYRRGAFADAFFHKLRALQCLAPEDVGSAGAAGQFDPGAARAALADIYDILGAAGVPAFLAAGTLLGFMRSGGPLAHDRDIDLGVMRDDEGGPDIAKILREHPALMLPRAARPGDRYFGLTHKHVGIDIFLYANDDDAGVCGFSDHPGDIEWRFSAFDAIAQRFSDRTFRIPSGAERYLAETYGADWRRADKGFASAISSPALSGVDDYARAFYSVARAERSLLLGDREKAAALIAQSPIKIEFNIPLSAPPAIAATPAKATNSNDAEA
;
A
#
# COMPACT_ATOMS: atom_id res chain seq x y z
N MET A 1 -2.72 -33.43 2.88
CA MET A 1 -2.45 -32.22 3.70
C MET A 1 -1.26 -31.43 3.16
N GLU A 2 -0.10 -32.06 2.94
CA GLU A 2 1.08 -31.38 2.39
C GLU A 2 0.87 -30.90 0.95
N ASP A 3 0.33 -31.75 0.08
CA ASP A 3 -0.01 -31.36 -1.31
C ASP A 3 -0.98 -30.17 -1.36
N GLY A 4 -2.02 -30.17 -0.51
CA GLY A 4 -2.98 -29.07 -0.41
C GLY A 4 -2.33 -27.76 0.04
N LYS A 5 -1.36 -27.80 0.97
CA LYS A 5 -0.61 -26.60 1.39
C LYS A 5 0.28 -26.08 0.27
N ALA A 6 1.01 -26.96 -0.42
CA ALA A 6 1.82 -26.58 -1.57
C ALA A 6 0.98 -25.94 -2.68
N LEU A 7 -0.23 -26.44 -2.93
CA LEU A 7 -1.18 -25.84 -3.87
C LEU A 7 -1.66 -24.46 -3.41
N MET A 8 -1.89 -24.25 -2.11
CA MET A 8 -2.23 -22.92 -1.56
C MET A 8 -1.10 -21.91 -1.76
N ASP A 9 0.14 -22.35 -1.53
CA ASP A 9 1.33 -21.51 -1.70
C ASP A 9 1.57 -21.16 -3.17
N ALA A 10 1.21 -22.07 -4.09
CA ALA A 10 1.22 -21.84 -5.53
C ALA A 10 0.01 -21.03 -6.05
N GLY A 11 -0.90 -20.58 -5.18
CA GLY A 11 -2.10 -19.82 -5.56
C GLY A 11 -3.22 -20.64 -6.21
N ARG A 12 -3.11 -21.97 -6.25
CA ARG A 12 -4.07 -22.91 -6.87
C ARG A 12 -5.14 -23.30 -5.85
N ALA A 13 -5.92 -22.32 -5.40
CA ALA A 13 -6.84 -22.46 -4.28
C ALA A 13 -7.97 -23.49 -4.51
N GLU A 14 -8.52 -23.57 -5.72
CA GLU A 14 -9.57 -24.54 -6.06
C GLU A 14 -9.05 -25.99 -5.96
N GLU A 15 -7.85 -26.24 -6.48
CA GLU A 15 -7.23 -27.56 -6.43
C GLU A 15 -6.79 -27.91 -5.00
N ALA A 16 -6.33 -26.92 -4.24
CA ALA A 16 -6.06 -27.10 -2.81
C ALA A 16 -7.32 -27.51 -2.06
N ALA A 17 -8.46 -26.87 -2.34
CA ALA A 17 -9.74 -27.23 -1.73
C ALA A 17 -10.12 -28.68 -2.04
N LEU A 18 -9.94 -29.15 -3.29
CA LEU A 18 -10.17 -30.55 -3.65
C LEU A 18 -9.25 -31.51 -2.88
N SER A 19 -7.95 -31.17 -2.75
CA SER A 19 -6.99 -31.96 -1.99
C SER A 19 -7.37 -32.04 -0.50
N PHE A 20 -7.85 -30.94 0.08
CA PHE A 20 -8.31 -30.93 1.47
C PHE A 20 -9.65 -31.66 1.66
N CYS A 21 -10.57 -31.64 0.69
CA CYS A 21 -11.77 -32.49 0.72
C CYS A 21 -11.39 -33.96 0.80
N TYR A 22 -10.48 -34.42 -0.07
CA TYR A 22 -10.00 -35.82 -0.01
C TYR A 22 -9.32 -36.14 1.34
N ALA A 23 -8.54 -35.21 1.89
CA ALA A 23 -7.93 -35.38 3.20
C ALA A 23 -8.97 -35.44 4.34
N HIS A 24 -10.10 -34.75 4.18
CA HIS A 24 -11.22 -34.80 5.12
C HIS A 24 -11.98 -36.12 5.00
N ASP A 25 -12.23 -36.65 3.79
CA ASP A 25 -12.87 -37.96 3.61
C ASP A 25 -12.10 -39.09 4.31
N LEU A 26 -10.76 -38.98 4.34
CA LEU A 26 -9.89 -39.91 5.06
C LEU A 26 -9.91 -39.71 6.58
N ARG A 27 -10.17 -38.49 7.07
CA ARG A 27 -10.23 -38.12 8.50
C ARG A 27 -11.28 -37.02 8.73
N PRO A 28 -12.57 -37.38 8.83
CA PRO A 28 -13.66 -36.39 8.84
C PRO A 28 -13.58 -35.39 10.00
N ASP A 29 -13.23 -35.84 11.21
CA ASP A 29 -13.22 -34.97 12.39
C ASP A 29 -11.90 -34.21 12.61
N HIS A 30 -10.98 -34.24 11.64
CA HIS A 30 -9.70 -33.56 11.78
C HIS A 30 -9.84 -32.05 11.57
N VAL A 31 -10.04 -31.32 12.68
CA VAL A 31 -10.24 -29.86 12.73
C VAL A 31 -9.23 -29.07 11.89
N VAL A 32 -7.95 -29.46 11.89
CA VAL A 32 -6.93 -28.77 11.10
C VAL A 32 -7.18 -28.93 9.59
N THR A 33 -7.67 -30.08 9.12
CA THR A 33 -8.05 -30.23 7.71
C THR A 33 -9.21 -29.30 7.36
N ILE A 34 -10.23 -29.23 8.22
CA ILE A 34 -11.40 -28.36 8.04
C ILE A 34 -10.98 -26.88 7.96
N GLN A 35 -10.05 -26.44 8.83
CA GLN A 35 -9.49 -25.08 8.79
C GLN A 35 -8.86 -24.77 7.42
N HIS A 36 -8.04 -25.68 6.90
CA HIS A 36 -7.35 -25.47 5.63
C HIS A 36 -8.32 -25.52 4.44
N LEU A 37 -9.32 -26.40 4.49
CA LEU A 37 -10.38 -26.47 3.48
C LEU A 37 -11.20 -25.18 3.41
N GLY A 38 -11.67 -24.68 4.56
CA GLY A 38 -12.38 -23.40 4.63
C GLY A 38 -11.53 -22.23 4.12
N ALA A 39 -10.25 -22.18 4.49
CA ALA A 39 -9.33 -21.16 4.00
C ALA A 39 -9.09 -21.24 2.47
N ALA A 40 -8.95 -22.45 1.93
CA ALA A 40 -8.81 -22.67 0.48
C ALA A 40 -10.06 -22.21 -0.29
N LEU A 41 -11.25 -22.53 0.22
CA LEU A 41 -12.52 -22.09 -0.37
C LEU A 41 -12.69 -20.57 -0.35
N LEU A 42 -12.24 -19.90 0.72
CA LEU A 42 -12.22 -18.43 0.75
C LEU A 42 -11.30 -17.86 -0.34
N ARG A 43 -10.09 -18.41 -0.50
CA ARG A 43 -9.16 -17.97 -1.55
C ARG A 43 -9.67 -18.27 -2.96
N ALA A 44 -10.45 -19.34 -3.12
CA ALA A 44 -11.13 -19.69 -4.35
C ALA A 44 -12.38 -18.82 -4.65
N GLY A 45 -12.74 -17.89 -3.75
CA GLY A 45 -13.90 -17.01 -3.93
C GLY A 45 -15.25 -17.65 -3.60
N ASP A 46 -15.27 -18.77 -2.85
CA ASP A 46 -16.49 -19.43 -2.38
C ASP A 46 -16.67 -19.30 -0.85
N PRO A 47 -17.04 -18.10 -0.36
CA PRO A 47 -17.19 -17.86 1.08
C PRO A 47 -18.43 -18.55 1.66
N LYS A 48 -19.41 -18.94 0.84
CA LYS A 48 -20.62 -19.65 1.31
C LYS A 48 -20.27 -21.07 1.74
N ARG A 49 -19.53 -21.81 0.90
CA ARG A 49 -19.07 -23.16 1.26
C ARG A 49 -18.05 -23.10 2.39
N ALA A 50 -17.14 -22.11 2.36
CA ALA A 50 -16.19 -21.92 3.46
C ALA A 50 -16.89 -21.74 4.81
N LEU A 51 -17.95 -20.93 4.86
CA LEU A 51 -18.75 -20.72 6.07
C LEU A 51 -19.33 -22.03 6.61
N GLY A 52 -19.88 -22.89 5.74
CA GLY A 52 -20.40 -24.20 6.13
C GLY A 52 -19.34 -25.09 6.78
N TRP A 53 -18.14 -25.14 6.20
CA TRP A 53 -17.01 -25.88 6.77
C TRP A 53 -16.52 -25.31 8.10
N PHE A 54 -16.47 -23.98 8.24
CA PHE A 54 -16.13 -23.37 9.53
C PHE A 54 -17.18 -23.67 10.60
N ASP A 55 -18.47 -23.69 10.25
CA ASP A 55 -19.55 -24.06 11.16
C ASP A 55 -19.45 -25.53 11.60
N GLU A 56 -19.13 -26.44 10.68
CA GLU A 56 -18.88 -27.86 11.00
C GLU A 56 -17.67 -28.03 11.93
N GLY A 57 -16.54 -27.38 11.62
CA GLY A 57 -15.37 -27.41 12.48
C GLY A 57 -15.64 -26.83 13.88
N LEU A 58 -16.49 -25.80 13.97
CA LEU A 58 -16.90 -25.20 15.25
C LEU A 58 -17.89 -26.09 16.01
N TRP A 59 -18.64 -26.96 15.34
CA TRP A 59 -19.44 -27.97 16.03
C TRP A 59 -18.54 -28.94 16.80
N ALA A 60 -17.44 -29.38 16.18
CA ALA A 60 -16.45 -30.24 16.81
C ALA A 60 -15.56 -29.51 17.84
N ALA A 61 -15.24 -28.23 17.60
CA ALA A 61 -14.39 -27.41 18.46
C ALA A 61 -14.94 -25.97 18.64
N PRO A 62 -15.96 -25.78 19.50
CA PRO A 62 -16.71 -24.50 19.60
C PRO A 62 -15.91 -23.25 19.96
N GLY A 63 -14.76 -23.43 20.60
CA GLY A 63 -13.87 -22.34 21.03
C GLY A 63 -12.64 -22.13 20.15
N ASN A 64 -12.52 -22.82 19.01
CA ASN A 64 -11.31 -22.78 18.20
C ASN A 64 -11.10 -21.40 17.56
N PRO A 65 -10.05 -20.65 17.92
CA PRO A 65 -9.87 -19.27 17.48
C PRO A 65 -9.61 -19.15 15.97
N ILE A 66 -8.95 -20.14 15.36
CA ILE A 66 -8.66 -20.16 13.92
C ILE A 66 -9.95 -20.32 13.12
N LEU A 67 -10.84 -21.24 13.54
CA LEU A 67 -12.13 -21.44 12.89
C LEU A 67 -13.06 -20.22 13.06
N LEU A 68 -13.10 -19.63 14.25
CA LEU A 68 -13.87 -18.39 14.50
C LEU A 68 -13.35 -17.22 13.65
N HIS A 69 -12.03 -17.07 13.53
CA HIS A 69 -11.43 -16.08 12.64
C HIS A 69 -11.79 -16.35 11.17
N GLY A 70 -11.67 -17.60 10.71
CA GLY A 70 -12.08 -18.00 9.36
C GLY A 70 -13.56 -17.72 9.07
N LYS A 71 -14.44 -17.98 10.03
CA LYS A 71 -15.87 -17.63 9.97
C LYS A 71 -16.08 -16.13 9.85
N GLY A 72 -15.30 -15.32 10.58
CA GLY A 72 -15.30 -13.86 10.43
C GLY A 72 -14.93 -13.41 9.02
N LEU A 73 -13.87 -14.00 8.43
CA LEU A 73 -13.46 -13.72 7.04
C LEU A 73 -14.54 -14.12 6.03
N ALA A 74 -15.19 -15.27 6.23
CA ALA A 74 -16.30 -15.73 5.38
C ALA A 74 -17.49 -14.76 5.45
N TYR A 75 -17.88 -14.31 6.65
CA TYR A 75 -18.92 -13.30 6.79
C TYR A 75 -18.55 -11.97 6.14
N HIS A 76 -17.29 -11.54 6.25
CA HIS A 76 -16.82 -10.33 5.59
C HIS A 76 -16.94 -10.44 4.06
N ALA A 77 -16.48 -11.54 3.47
CA ALA A 77 -16.62 -11.80 2.03
C ALA A 77 -18.09 -11.86 1.57
N LEU A 78 -19.00 -12.30 2.45
CA LEU A 78 -20.46 -12.26 2.24
C LEU A 78 -21.11 -10.90 2.52
N ARG A 79 -20.31 -9.85 2.77
CA ARG A 79 -20.74 -8.49 3.14
C ARG A 79 -21.58 -8.42 4.43
N ALA A 80 -21.51 -9.45 5.27
CA ALA A 80 -22.15 -9.50 6.59
C ALA A 80 -21.25 -8.88 7.67
N ARG A 81 -20.96 -7.58 7.54
CA ARG A 81 -19.98 -6.83 8.39
C ARG A 81 -20.21 -7.00 9.89
N GLY A 82 -21.45 -6.92 10.36
CA GLY A 82 -21.78 -7.08 11.79
C GLY A 82 -21.40 -8.46 12.33
N ARG A 83 -21.76 -9.53 11.60
CA ARG A 83 -21.43 -10.91 11.97
C ARG A 83 -19.94 -11.20 11.89
N ALA A 84 -19.24 -10.58 10.95
CA ALA A 84 -17.78 -10.66 10.87
C ALA A 84 -17.13 -10.08 12.13
N LEU A 85 -17.54 -8.87 12.53
CA LEU A 85 -17.05 -8.22 13.76
C LEU A 85 -17.36 -9.04 15.01
N GLU A 86 -18.57 -9.59 15.14
CA GLU A 86 -18.93 -10.49 16.25
C GLU A 86 -17.98 -11.68 16.35
N ALA A 87 -17.68 -12.33 15.21
CA ALA A 87 -16.76 -13.46 15.15
C ALA A 87 -15.34 -13.04 15.58
N PHE A 88 -14.79 -11.95 15.05
CA PHE A 88 -13.45 -11.48 15.43
C PHE A 88 -13.36 -11.05 16.89
N ARG A 89 -14.38 -10.32 17.40
CA ARG A 89 -14.49 -9.94 18.82
C ARG A 89 -14.51 -11.17 19.73
N SER A 90 -15.19 -12.23 19.31
CA SER A 90 -15.24 -13.49 20.08
C SER A 90 -13.88 -14.17 20.18
N VAL A 91 -13.01 -14.00 19.18
CA VAL A 91 -11.63 -14.50 19.20
C VAL A 91 -10.79 -13.71 20.19
N VAL A 92 -10.75 -12.37 20.04
CA VAL A 92 -9.88 -11.52 20.88
C VAL A 92 -10.30 -11.48 22.34
N ALA A 93 -11.58 -11.74 22.65
CA ALA A 93 -12.07 -11.92 24.01
C ALA A 93 -11.53 -13.19 24.71
N ARG A 94 -11.10 -14.20 23.93
CA ARG A 94 -10.52 -15.46 24.44
C ARG A 94 -9.00 -15.45 24.37
N ASP A 95 -8.45 -14.82 23.34
CA ASP A 95 -7.03 -14.74 23.08
C ASP A 95 -6.64 -13.30 22.70
N ALA A 96 -6.06 -12.58 23.66
CA ALA A 96 -5.59 -11.22 23.46
C ALA A 96 -4.39 -11.14 22.48
N ASP A 97 -3.72 -12.26 22.18
CA ASP A 97 -2.59 -12.35 21.24
C ASP A 97 -3.03 -12.62 19.80
N ALA A 98 -4.34 -12.70 19.53
CA ALA A 98 -4.90 -12.90 18.20
C ALA A 98 -4.80 -11.64 17.31
N SER A 99 -3.57 -11.25 16.97
CA SER A 99 -3.24 -10.05 16.17
C SER A 99 -4.02 -9.95 14.86
N ALA A 100 -4.22 -11.07 14.15
CA ALA A 100 -4.98 -11.08 12.90
C ALA A 100 -6.46 -10.71 13.10
N SER A 101 -7.07 -11.13 14.21
CA SER A 101 -8.45 -10.75 14.56
C SER A 101 -8.53 -9.30 15.00
N TRP A 102 -7.54 -8.80 15.76
CA TRP A 102 -7.45 -7.36 16.06
C TRP A 102 -7.33 -6.50 14.79
N GLN A 103 -6.47 -6.91 13.85
CA GLN A 103 -6.35 -6.26 12.55
C GLN A 103 -7.66 -6.28 11.77
N SER A 104 -8.36 -7.41 11.76
CA SER A 104 -9.68 -7.51 11.09
C SER A 104 -10.74 -6.63 11.75
N ILE A 105 -10.70 -6.45 13.08
CA ILE A 105 -11.56 -5.50 13.78
C ILE A 105 -11.21 -4.07 13.35
N ALA A 106 -9.94 -3.70 13.34
CA ALA A 106 -9.48 -2.37 12.93
C ALA A 106 -9.89 -2.02 11.48
N ASP A 107 -9.84 -2.99 10.57
CA ASP A 107 -10.20 -2.80 9.17
C ASP A 107 -11.72 -2.68 8.96
N LEU A 108 -12.52 -3.24 9.87
CA LEU A 108 -13.96 -3.40 9.67
C LEU A 108 -14.83 -2.63 10.66
N THR A 109 -14.33 -2.09 11.76
CA THR A 109 -15.22 -1.38 12.69
C THR A 109 -15.56 0.03 12.19
N PRO A 110 -16.85 0.44 12.24
CA PRO A 110 -17.25 1.83 11.99
C PRO A 110 -17.08 2.72 13.24
N ASP A 111 -16.59 2.21 14.37
CA ASP A 111 -16.30 2.98 15.58
C ASP A 111 -14.80 3.33 15.69
N GLU A 112 -14.45 4.61 15.82
CA GLU A 112 -13.04 5.03 15.68
C GLU A 112 -12.26 4.71 16.94
N CYS A 113 -12.92 4.77 18.10
CA CYS A 113 -12.31 4.39 19.36
C CYS A 113 -11.93 2.91 19.36
N GLU A 114 -12.86 2.03 18.94
CA GLU A 114 -12.60 0.60 18.79
C GLU A 114 -11.52 0.34 17.73
N ARG A 115 -11.53 1.07 16.61
CA ARG A 115 -10.50 0.94 15.57
C ARG A 115 -9.11 1.21 16.14
N LEU A 116 -8.94 2.35 16.81
CA LEU A 116 -7.65 2.74 17.40
C LEU A 116 -7.21 1.76 18.49
N HIS A 117 -8.15 1.31 19.32
CA HIS A 117 -7.89 0.27 20.32
C HIS A 117 -7.40 -1.02 19.67
N ALA A 118 -8.08 -1.49 18.62
CA ALA A 118 -7.74 -2.71 17.91
C ALA A 118 -6.37 -2.61 17.21
N ILE A 119 -6.01 -1.45 16.64
CA ILE A 119 -4.67 -1.22 16.08
C ILE A 119 -3.59 -1.32 17.16
N GLY A 120 -3.80 -0.70 18.32
CA GLY A 120 -2.88 -0.78 19.45
C GLY A 120 -2.73 -2.20 19.99
N ALA A 121 -3.85 -2.91 20.18
CA ALA A 121 -3.86 -4.28 20.65
C ALA A 121 -3.18 -5.26 19.67
N ALA A 122 -3.37 -5.05 18.36
CA ALA A 122 -2.65 -5.79 17.33
C ALA A 122 -1.13 -5.59 17.43
N ALA A 123 -0.68 -4.35 17.64
CA ALA A 123 0.73 -4.04 17.83
C ALA A 123 1.29 -4.75 19.08
N ASP A 124 0.61 -4.65 20.22
CA ASP A 124 1.05 -5.31 21.46
C ASP A 124 1.11 -6.84 21.33
N ALA A 125 0.12 -7.44 20.66
CA ALA A 125 0.10 -8.88 20.38
C ALA A 125 1.29 -9.31 19.50
N LEU A 126 1.63 -8.53 18.47
CA LEU A 126 2.77 -8.81 17.59
C LEU A 126 4.11 -8.63 18.29
N LEU A 127 4.23 -7.64 19.20
CA LEU A 127 5.42 -7.49 20.03
C LEU A 127 5.61 -8.67 20.98
N ARG A 128 4.54 -9.19 21.59
CA ARG A 128 4.61 -10.43 22.40
C ARG A 128 4.95 -11.65 21.57
N ALA A 129 4.53 -11.72 20.30
CA ALA A 129 4.94 -12.79 19.40
C ALA A 129 6.47 -12.79 19.18
N CYS A 130 7.09 -11.61 19.09
CA CYS A 130 8.54 -11.45 18.92
C CYS A 130 9.38 -11.92 20.12
N THR A 131 8.78 -12.12 21.30
CA THR A 131 9.50 -12.63 22.49
C THR A 131 9.52 -14.16 22.56
N ARG A 132 8.82 -14.85 21.66
CA ARG A 132 8.76 -16.32 21.66
C ARG A 132 10.06 -16.90 21.07
N PRO A 133 10.55 -18.06 21.56
CA PRO A 133 11.76 -18.68 21.00
C PRO A 133 11.65 -19.04 19.51
N THR A 134 10.43 -19.18 19.00
CA THR A 134 10.12 -19.50 17.60
C THR A 134 9.98 -18.25 16.72
N ALA A 135 10.18 -17.04 17.25
CA ALA A 135 10.00 -15.81 16.51
C ALA A 135 10.97 -15.73 15.33
N GLY A 136 10.42 -15.53 14.13
CA GLY A 136 11.18 -15.38 12.90
C GLY A 136 11.26 -13.93 12.44
N ALA A 137 12.04 -13.68 11.38
CA ALA A 137 12.18 -12.36 10.79
C ALA A 137 10.85 -11.67 10.41
N GLU A 138 9.87 -12.47 9.99
CA GLU A 138 8.53 -11.98 9.66
C GLU A 138 7.80 -11.41 10.88
N ASP A 139 7.99 -11.98 12.07
CA ASP A 139 7.36 -11.47 13.30
C ASP A 139 7.89 -10.07 13.64
N PHE A 140 9.20 -9.85 13.52
CA PHE A 140 9.83 -8.53 13.72
C PHE A 140 9.39 -7.51 12.67
N PHE A 141 9.27 -7.94 11.40
CA PHE A 141 8.73 -7.10 10.34
C PHE A 141 7.29 -6.67 10.63
N ARG A 142 6.42 -7.60 11.04
CA ARG A 142 5.03 -7.34 11.39
C ARG A 142 4.91 -6.48 12.64
N GLY A 143 5.72 -6.72 13.68
CA GLY A 143 5.77 -5.92 14.89
C GLY A 143 6.15 -4.46 14.64
N ALA A 144 7.22 -4.22 13.87
CA ALA A 144 7.63 -2.88 13.48
C ALA A 144 6.55 -2.16 12.64
N THR A 145 5.93 -2.88 11.70
CA THR A 145 4.84 -2.33 10.88
C THR A 145 3.63 -1.93 11.74
N ALA A 146 3.23 -2.79 12.67
CA ALA A 146 2.09 -2.52 13.55
C ALA A 146 2.34 -1.34 14.49
N LEU A 147 3.57 -1.14 14.98
CA LEU A 147 3.94 0.06 15.75
C LEU A 147 3.81 1.34 14.91
N ILE A 148 4.24 1.31 13.65
CA ILE A 148 4.09 2.44 12.72
C ILE A 148 2.62 2.71 12.42
N GLU A 149 1.80 1.68 12.17
CA GLU A 149 0.34 1.81 11.95
C GLU A 149 -0.38 2.36 13.20
N ALA A 150 0.09 1.98 14.39
CA ALA A 150 -0.40 2.49 15.67
C ALA A 150 0.03 3.94 15.97
N ARG A 151 0.90 4.54 15.14
CA ARG A 151 1.56 5.83 15.38
C ARG A 151 2.43 5.87 16.66
N ARG A 152 2.96 4.71 17.06
CA ARG A 152 3.92 4.57 18.17
C ARG A 152 5.35 4.67 17.63
N PHE A 153 5.68 5.81 17.03
CA PHE A 153 6.88 5.96 16.20
C PHE A 153 8.19 5.80 16.96
N ASP A 154 8.31 6.37 18.17
CA ASP A 154 9.52 6.24 18.96
C ASP A 154 9.73 4.81 19.46
N GLU A 155 8.65 4.11 19.82
CA GLU A 155 8.71 2.69 20.13
C GLU A 155 9.09 1.86 18.89
N ALA A 156 8.62 2.23 17.70
CA ALA A 156 9.00 1.58 16.45
C ALA A 156 10.50 1.73 16.18
N VAL A 157 11.06 2.94 16.35
CA VAL A 157 12.50 3.18 16.20
C VAL A 157 13.28 2.32 17.18
N TRP A 158 12.98 2.41 18.48
CA TRP A 158 13.67 1.63 19.50
C TRP A 158 13.57 0.12 19.25
N PHE A 159 12.39 -0.37 18.87
CA PHE A 159 12.15 -1.78 18.59
C PHE A 159 13.01 -2.26 17.42
N VAL A 160 13.03 -1.51 16.30
CA VAL A 160 13.81 -1.90 15.12
C VAL A 160 15.31 -1.82 15.40
N GLU A 161 15.80 -0.80 16.11
CA GLU A 161 17.22 -0.70 16.49
C GLU A 161 17.64 -1.86 17.39
N LYS A 162 16.84 -2.16 18.42
CA LYS A 162 17.13 -3.24 19.36
C LYS A 162 17.13 -4.62 18.69
N HIS A 163 16.25 -4.82 17.71
CA HIS A 163 16.06 -6.10 17.03
C HIS A 163 16.59 -6.11 15.60
N PHE A 164 17.52 -5.22 15.27
CA PHE A 164 17.99 -4.99 13.89
C PHE A 164 18.45 -6.28 13.21
N HIS A 165 19.19 -7.13 13.93
CA HIS A 165 19.71 -8.41 13.43
C HIS A 165 18.65 -9.51 13.27
N CYS A 166 17.44 -9.31 13.78
CA CYS A 166 16.35 -10.28 13.67
C CYS A 166 15.55 -10.13 12.38
N PHE A 167 15.72 -9.03 11.63
CA PHE A 167 15.07 -8.83 10.33
C PHE A 167 15.74 -9.69 9.25
N ALA A 168 14.97 -10.03 8.21
CA ALA A 168 15.45 -10.91 7.13
C ALA A 168 16.64 -10.31 6.35
N ALA A 169 16.74 -8.98 6.29
CA ALA A 169 17.87 -8.27 5.73
C ALA A 169 18.03 -6.88 6.35
N PRO A 170 19.26 -6.32 6.42
CA PRO A 170 19.51 -4.96 6.89
C PRO A 170 18.68 -3.89 6.15
N ARG A 171 18.46 -4.09 4.84
CA ARG A 171 17.61 -3.23 4.02
C ARG A 171 16.21 -3.05 4.61
N ILE A 172 15.59 -4.16 5.04
CA ILE A 172 14.22 -4.17 5.57
C ILE A 172 14.16 -3.42 6.91
N ALA A 173 15.14 -3.64 7.79
CA ALA A 173 15.22 -2.91 9.06
C ALA A 173 15.42 -1.40 8.83
N HIS A 174 16.32 -1.02 7.93
CA HIS A 174 16.51 0.37 7.55
C HIS A 174 15.28 1.01 6.92
N ASP A 175 14.52 0.29 6.10
CA ASP A 175 13.26 0.78 5.54
C ASP A 175 12.21 1.07 6.63
N LYS A 176 12.12 0.21 7.66
CA LYS A 176 11.23 0.44 8.81
C LYS A 176 11.66 1.64 9.66
N LEU A 177 12.96 1.79 9.92
CA LEU A 177 13.49 2.98 10.59
C LEU A 177 13.18 4.24 9.79
N ALA A 178 13.45 4.22 8.48
CA ALA A 178 13.19 5.34 7.59
C ALA A 178 11.72 5.76 7.63
N SER A 179 10.79 4.79 7.55
CA SER A 179 9.36 5.07 7.66
C SER A 179 8.93 5.61 9.03
N ALA A 180 9.52 5.13 10.13
CA ALA A 180 9.19 5.60 11.47
C ALA A 180 9.71 7.02 11.71
N HIS A 181 10.96 7.29 11.32
CA HIS A 181 11.57 8.63 11.41
C HIS A 181 10.82 9.65 10.54
N TYR A 182 10.40 9.27 9.32
CA TYR A 182 9.65 10.17 8.45
C TYR A 182 8.33 10.58 9.10
N ARG A 183 7.55 9.61 9.60
CA ARG A 183 6.23 9.84 10.18
C ARG A 183 6.25 10.57 11.52
N ARG A 184 7.40 10.70 12.18
CA ARG A 184 7.57 11.58 13.36
C ARG A 184 8.14 12.96 13.01
N GLY A 185 8.37 13.25 11.73
CA GLY A 185 8.95 14.52 11.25
C GLY A 185 10.48 14.62 11.30
N ALA A 186 11.19 13.51 11.58
CA ALA A 186 12.65 13.48 11.64
C ALA A 186 13.24 13.17 10.25
N PHE A 187 13.10 14.11 9.30
CA PHE A 187 13.40 13.88 7.88
C PHE A 187 14.86 13.53 7.60
N ALA A 188 15.81 14.11 8.32
CA ALA A 188 17.22 13.79 8.16
C ALA A 188 17.54 12.33 8.50
N ASP A 189 17.08 11.85 9.67
CA ASP A 189 17.22 10.44 10.06
C ASP A 189 16.52 9.51 9.06
N ALA A 190 15.32 9.90 8.62
CA ALA A 190 14.54 9.16 7.64
C ALA A 190 15.30 8.98 6.33
N PHE A 191 15.87 10.07 5.81
CA PHE A 191 16.71 10.07 4.61
C PHE A 191 17.92 9.14 4.78
N PHE A 192 18.69 9.27 5.86
CA PHE A 192 19.90 8.45 6.04
C PHE A 192 19.58 6.97 6.16
N HIS A 193 18.50 6.60 6.87
CA HIS A 193 18.05 5.21 6.90
C HIS A 193 17.57 4.72 5.54
N LYS A 194 16.82 5.55 4.79
CA LYS A 194 16.38 5.18 3.45
C LYS A 194 17.54 5.02 2.48
N LEU A 195 18.56 5.87 2.59
CA LEU A 195 19.80 5.79 1.81
C LEU A 195 20.56 4.49 2.12
N ARG A 196 20.67 4.12 3.40
CA ARG A 196 21.27 2.83 3.78
C ARG A 196 20.47 1.65 3.24
N ALA A 197 19.14 1.72 3.27
CA ALA A 197 18.29 0.69 2.65
C ALA A 197 18.61 0.56 1.14
N LEU A 198 18.64 1.67 0.40
CA LEU A 198 19.02 1.68 -1.01
C LEU A 198 20.42 1.08 -1.22
N GLN A 199 21.42 1.47 -0.42
CA GLN A 199 22.80 0.98 -0.50
C GLN A 199 22.94 -0.52 -0.15
N CYS A 200 21.99 -1.09 0.59
CA CYS A 200 21.92 -2.52 0.89
C CYS A 200 21.28 -3.35 -0.24
N LEU A 201 20.77 -2.74 -1.31
CA LEU A 201 20.29 -3.51 -2.47
C LEU A 201 21.43 -4.30 -3.10
N ALA A 202 21.16 -5.56 -3.40
CA ALA A 202 22.04 -6.40 -4.18
C ALA A 202 21.64 -6.36 -5.68
N PRO A 203 22.55 -6.65 -6.62
CA PRO A 203 22.23 -6.70 -8.05
C PRO A 203 21.05 -7.61 -8.39
N GLU A 204 20.88 -8.72 -7.66
CA GLU A 204 19.78 -9.67 -7.77
C GLU A 204 18.42 -9.13 -7.30
N ASP A 205 18.40 -8.10 -6.45
CA ASP A 205 17.16 -7.44 -6.03
C ASP A 205 16.60 -6.53 -7.15
N VAL A 206 17.45 -6.14 -8.11
CA VAL A 206 17.04 -5.26 -9.22
C VAL A 206 16.19 -6.06 -10.20
N GLY A 207 14.91 -5.68 -10.32
CA GLY A 207 13.98 -6.32 -11.23
C GLY A 207 14.43 -6.28 -12.69
N SER A 208 13.91 -7.20 -13.50
CA SER A 208 14.06 -7.14 -14.95
C SER A 208 13.17 -6.06 -15.56
N ALA A 209 13.71 -5.26 -16.48
CA ALA A 209 12.95 -4.23 -17.19
C ALA A 209 11.68 -4.84 -17.84
N GLY A 210 10.50 -4.27 -17.55
CA GLY A 210 9.22 -4.70 -18.10
C GLY A 210 8.35 -5.58 -17.19
N ALA A 211 8.77 -5.87 -15.96
CA ALA A 211 7.96 -6.60 -14.98
C ALA A 211 6.79 -5.78 -14.39
N ALA A 212 6.67 -4.49 -14.71
CA ALA A 212 5.54 -3.67 -14.28
C ALA A 212 4.28 -4.07 -15.08
N GLY A 213 3.28 -4.61 -14.38
CA GLY A 213 2.00 -4.99 -14.98
C GLY A 213 1.38 -3.85 -15.79
N GLN A 214 0.73 -4.19 -16.91
CA GLN A 214 -0.01 -3.22 -17.73
C GLN A 214 -1.12 -2.59 -16.87
N PHE A 215 -1.05 -1.28 -16.69
CA PHE A 215 -2.14 -0.51 -16.11
C PHE A 215 -3.30 -0.49 -17.11
N ASP A 216 -4.49 -0.89 -16.68
CA ASP A 216 -5.71 -0.84 -17.48
C ASP A 216 -6.43 0.50 -17.27
N PRO A 217 -6.42 1.42 -18.25
CA PRO A 217 -7.11 2.71 -18.14
C PRO A 217 -8.62 2.55 -17.92
N GLY A 218 -9.21 1.45 -18.37
CA GLY A 218 -10.62 1.13 -18.15
C GLY A 218 -10.93 0.89 -16.67
N ALA A 219 -10.11 0.06 -16.02
CA ALA A 219 -10.19 -0.19 -14.58
C ALA A 219 -9.98 1.10 -13.76
N ALA A 220 -8.97 1.91 -14.13
CA ALA A 220 -8.72 3.20 -13.49
C ALA A 220 -9.90 4.16 -13.61
N ARG A 221 -10.50 4.27 -14.80
CA ARG A 221 -11.68 5.12 -15.02
C ARG A 221 -12.88 4.64 -14.21
N ALA A 222 -13.08 3.33 -14.08
CA ALA A 222 -14.14 2.76 -13.26
C ALA A 222 -13.91 2.95 -11.76
N ALA A 223 -12.66 2.86 -11.28
CA ALA A 223 -12.28 3.15 -9.91
C ALA A 223 -12.46 4.63 -9.58
N LEU A 224 -12.00 5.53 -10.46
CA LEU A 224 -12.22 6.98 -10.37
C LEU A 224 -13.70 7.30 -10.33
N ALA A 225 -14.51 6.65 -11.19
CA ALA A 225 -15.93 6.90 -11.21
C ALA A 225 -16.59 6.61 -9.87
N ASP A 226 -16.30 5.43 -9.34
CA ASP A 226 -16.86 4.93 -8.08
C ASP A 226 -16.45 5.77 -6.88
N ILE A 227 -15.16 6.06 -6.70
CA ILE A 227 -14.73 6.88 -5.55
C ILE A 227 -15.29 8.30 -5.61
N TYR A 228 -15.43 8.87 -6.81
CA TYR A 228 -16.01 10.20 -7.00
C TYR A 228 -17.49 10.22 -6.61
N ASP A 229 -18.24 9.16 -6.95
CA ASP A 229 -19.65 9.02 -6.55
C ASP A 229 -19.78 8.80 -5.03
N ILE A 230 -18.89 8.00 -4.43
CA ILE A 230 -18.89 7.74 -2.98
C ILE A 230 -18.67 9.06 -2.20
N LEU A 231 -17.65 9.83 -2.58
CA LEU A 231 -17.37 11.13 -1.95
C LEU A 231 -18.53 12.11 -2.19
N GLY A 232 -19.06 12.17 -3.42
CA GLY A 232 -20.20 13.02 -3.76
C GLY A 232 -21.46 12.68 -2.96
N ALA A 233 -21.78 11.40 -2.77
CA ALA A 233 -22.91 10.93 -1.97
C ALA A 233 -22.74 11.26 -0.47
N ALA A 234 -21.50 11.35 0.01
CA ALA A 234 -21.18 11.81 1.35
C ALA A 234 -21.17 13.35 1.50
N GLY A 235 -21.53 14.10 0.46
CA GLY A 235 -21.53 15.56 0.47
C GLY A 235 -20.14 16.18 0.30
N VAL A 236 -19.15 15.41 -0.13
CA VAL A 236 -17.76 15.86 -0.32
C VAL A 236 -17.46 16.04 -1.81
N PRO A 237 -17.51 17.28 -2.33
CA PRO A 237 -17.24 17.54 -3.73
C PRO A 237 -15.73 17.46 -4.03
N ALA A 238 -15.28 16.29 -4.51
CA ALA A 238 -13.91 16.13 -4.99
C ALA A 238 -13.71 16.78 -6.38
N PHE A 239 -12.45 17.07 -6.71
CA PHE A 239 -11.98 17.52 -8.03
C PHE A 239 -10.78 16.69 -8.50
N LEU A 240 -10.58 16.63 -9.83
CA LEU A 240 -9.41 15.97 -10.41
C LEU A 240 -8.17 16.82 -10.14
N ALA A 241 -7.15 16.22 -9.51
CA ALA A 241 -5.88 16.88 -9.19
C ALA A 241 -4.72 16.22 -9.95
N ALA A 242 -3.55 16.87 -9.91
CA ALA A 242 -2.25 16.33 -10.36
C ALA A 242 -2.30 15.41 -11.60
N GLY A 243 -1.86 14.15 -11.49
CA GLY A 243 -1.66 13.23 -12.61
C GLY A 243 -2.97 12.85 -13.30
N THR A 244 -4.02 12.71 -12.50
CA THR A 244 -5.37 12.48 -13.03
C THR A 244 -5.86 13.65 -13.87
N LEU A 245 -5.76 14.89 -13.37
CA LEU A 245 -6.13 16.07 -14.16
C LEU A 245 -5.27 16.19 -15.43
N LEU A 246 -3.96 15.94 -15.32
CA LEU A 246 -3.02 15.95 -16.45
C LEU A 246 -3.47 14.99 -17.56
N GLY A 247 -3.88 13.77 -17.21
CA GLY A 247 -4.41 12.79 -18.15
C GLY A 247 -5.67 13.28 -18.86
N PHE A 248 -6.63 13.80 -18.10
CA PHE A 248 -7.86 14.34 -18.67
C PHE A 248 -7.62 15.53 -19.59
N MET A 249 -6.68 16.42 -19.26
CA MET A 249 -6.34 17.59 -20.07
C MET A 249 -5.56 17.25 -21.35
N ARG A 250 -4.76 16.18 -21.34
CA ARG A 250 -3.99 15.74 -22.52
C ARG A 250 -4.77 14.80 -23.45
N SER A 251 -5.55 13.89 -22.86
CA SER A 251 -6.07 12.71 -23.56
C SER A 251 -7.55 12.42 -23.27
N GLY A 252 -8.22 13.23 -22.44
CA GLY A 252 -9.63 13.03 -22.09
C GLY A 252 -9.91 11.88 -21.10
N GLY A 253 -8.88 11.33 -20.44
CA GLY A 253 -9.01 10.29 -19.42
C GLY A 253 -7.68 9.96 -18.72
N PRO A 254 -7.66 8.99 -17.78
CA PRO A 254 -6.45 8.57 -17.08
C PRO A 254 -5.32 8.15 -18.04
N LEU A 255 -4.07 8.49 -17.72
CA LEU A 255 -2.93 8.10 -18.56
C LEU A 255 -2.64 6.60 -18.42
N ALA A 256 -2.27 5.95 -19.52
CA ALA A 256 -2.01 4.50 -19.53
C ALA A 256 -0.79 4.05 -18.72
N HIS A 257 0.03 4.98 -18.24
CA HIS A 257 1.19 4.73 -17.41
C HIS A 257 1.07 5.36 -16.01
N ASP A 258 -0.05 6.03 -15.72
CA ASP A 258 -0.37 6.46 -14.36
C ASP A 258 -0.68 5.24 -13.52
N ARG A 259 -0.34 5.23 -12.23
CA ARG A 259 -0.58 4.06 -11.37
C ARG A 259 -1.60 4.32 -10.28
N ASP A 260 -1.98 5.57 -10.14
CA ASP A 260 -2.81 6.12 -9.08
C ASP A 260 -3.80 7.13 -9.67
N ILE A 261 -4.85 7.37 -8.90
CA ILE A 261 -5.86 8.41 -9.14
C ILE A 261 -5.64 9.50 -8.11
N ASP A 262 -5.44 10.73 -8.56
CA ASP A 262 -5.25 11.91 -7.74
C ASP A 262 -6.55 12.71 -7.64
N LEU A 263 -7.06 12.83 -6.42
CA LEU A 263 -8.23 13.66 -6.11
C LEU A 263 -7.86 14.75 -5.12
N GLY A 264 -8.38 15.95 -5.38
CA GLY A 264 -8.38 17.04 -4.41
C GLY A 264 -9.74 17.19 -3.75
N VAL A 265 -9.73 17.55 -2.47
CA VAL A 265 -10.90 17.94 -1.69
C VAL A 265 -10.59 19.26 -0.98
N MET A 266 -11.46 20.26 -1.11
CA MET A 266 -11.29 21.52 -0.38
C MET A 266 -11.62 21.32 1.10
N ARG A 267 -10.78 21.85 1.99
CA ARG A 267 -11.10 22.00 3.41
C ARG A 267 -12.03 23.19 3.59
N ASP A 268 -12.95 23.07 4.52
CA ASP A 268 -13.72 24.19 5.06
C ASP A 268 -13.01 24.77 6.30
N ASP A 269 -13.51 25.90 6.78
CA ASP A 269 -12.98 26.60 7.95
C ASP A 269 -13.12 25.78 9.26
N GLU A 270 -13.90 24.70 9.26
CA GLU A 270 -14.13 23.81 10.41
C GLU A 270 -13.13 22.63 10.44
N GLY A 271 -12.15 22.61 9.52
CA GLY A 271 -11.11 21.58 9.44
C GLY A 271 -11.26 20.62 8.27
N GLY A 272 -12.31 20.75 7.46
CA GLY A 272 -12.61 19.95 6.28
C GLY A 272 -13.45 18.70 6.58
N PRO A 273 -13.93 18.02 5.51
CA PRO A 273 -14.71 16.81 5.66
C PRO A 273 -13.91 15.69 6.31
N ASP A 274 -14.56 14.89 7.16
CA ASP A 274 -13.96 13.71 7.79
C ASP A 274 -13.83 12.55 6.77
N ILE A 275 -12.83 12.66 5.90
CA ILE A 275 -12.51 11.65 4.89
C ILE A 275 -12.25 10.30 5.56
N ALA A 276 -11.57 10.28 6.71
CA ALA A 276 -11.30 9.04 7.44
C ALA A 276 -12.60 8.32 7.80
N LYS A 277 -13.60 9.04 8.33
CA LYS A 277 -14.92 8.49 8.62
C LYS A 277 -15.62 7.98 7.36
N ILE A 278 -15.65 8.76 6.28
CA ILE A 278 -16.30 8.36 5.02
C ILE A 278 -15.72 7.03 4.51
N LEU A 279 -14.38 6.94 4.43
CA LEU A 279 -13.69 5.74 3.95
C LEU A 279 -13.94 4.52 4.87
N ARG A 280 -13.99 4.73 6.19
CA ARG A 280 -14.15 3.68 7.20
C ARG A 280 -15.59 3.16 7.30
N GLU A 281 -16.57 4.02 7.12
CA GLU A 281 -17.99 3.65 7.16
C GLU A 281 -18.44 3.00 5.85
N HIS A 282 -17.81 3.33 4.72
CA HIS A 282 -18.21 2.80 3.42
C HIS A 282 -17.88 1.30 3.27
N PRO A 283 -18.85 0.43 2.90
CA PRO A 283 -18.67 -1.03 2.91
C PRO A 283 -17.76 -1.57 1.79
N ALA A 284 -17.48 -0.76 0.77
CA ALA A 284 -16.60 -1.15 -0.35
C ALA A 284 -15.17 -0.61 -0.21
N LEU A 285 -14.90 0.21 0.81
CA LEU A 285 -13.60 0.85 1.00
C LEU A 285 -12.95 0.31 2.27
N MET A 286 -11.62 0.44 2.33
CA MET A 286 -10.84 0.09 3.50
C MET A 286 -9.93 1.27 3.83
N LEU A 287 -10.14 1.85 5.01
CA LEU A 287 -9.27 2.90 5.52
C LEU A 287 -7.95 2.28 5.98
N PRO A 288 -6.78 2.71 5.45
CA PRO A 288 -5.49 2.20 5.92
C PRO A 288 -5.34 2.38 7.43
N ARG A 289 -4.77 1.39 8.13
CA ARG A 289 -4.65 1.41 9.61
C ARG A 289 -3.84 2.59 10.14
N ALA A 290 -2.89 3.12 9.36
CA ALA A 290 -2.10 4.28 9.75
C ALA A 290 -2.85 5.64 9.64
N ALA A 291 -3.95 5.68 8.89
CA ALA A 291 -4.74 6.90 8.69
C ALA A 291 -5.52 7.28 9.95
N ARG A 292 -5.70 8.58 10.19
CA ARG A 292 -6.44 9.16 11.31
C ARG A 292 -7.39 10.25 10.81
N PRO A 293 -8.47 10.52 11.56
CA PRO A 293 -9.25 11.74 11.38
C PRO A 293 -8.34 12.97 11.45
N GLY A 294 -8.55 13.91 10.53
CA GLY A 294 -7.77 15.15 10.44
C GLY A 294 -6.49 15.07 9.60
N ASP A 295 -6.06 13.89 9.15
CA ASP A 295 -4.96 13.80 8.18
C ASP A 295 -5.28 14.59 6.91
N ARG A 296 -4.28 15.24 6.31
CA ARG A 296 -4.42 16.00 5.06
C ARG A 296 -4.21 15.17 3.78
N TYR A 297 -3.93 13.88 3.92
CA TYR A 297 -3.67 12.96 2.81
C TYR A 297 -4.18 11.55 3.14
N PHE A 298 -4.85 10.91 2.17
CA PHE A 298 -5.33 9.54 2.26
C PHE A 298 -4.99 8.77 0.99
N GLY A 299 -4.03 7.85 1.08
CA GLY A 299 -3.75 6.87 0.03
C GLY A 299 -4.44 5.55 0.31
N LEU A 300 -5.30 5.06 -0.60
CA LEU A 300 -6.00 3.78 -0.49
C LEU A 300 -5.93 2.99 -1.79
N THR A 301 -6.32 1.72 -1.75
CA THR A 301 -6.50 0.91 -2.95
C THR A 301 -7.97 0.56 -3.11
N HIS A 302 -8.52 0.83 -4.30
CA HIS A 302 -9.90 0.49 -4.65
C HIS A 302 -9.92 -0.17 -6.01
N LYS A 303 -10.54 -1.35 -6.12
CA LYS A 303 -10.56 -2.16 -7.35
C LYS A 303 -9.17 -2.36 -7.98
N HIS A 304 -8.16 -2.58 -7.13
CA HIS A 304 -6.75 -2.76 -7.50
C HIS A 304 -6.07 -1.51 -8.09
N VAL A 305 -6.68 -0.33 -7.95
CA VAL A 305 -6.13 0.96 -8.38
C VAL A 305 -5.79 1.79 -7.14
N GLY A 306 -4.61 2.40 -7.11
CA GLY A 306 -4.25 3.35 -6.07
C GLY A 306 -5.08 4.62 -6.18
N ILE A 307 -5.54 5.17 -5.07
CA ILE A 307 -6.26 6.44 -5.00
C ILE A 307 -5.61 7.28 -3.93
N ASP A 308 -5.20 8.47 -4.31
CA ASP A 308 -4.61 9.48 -3.45
C ASP A 308 -5.58 10.66 -3.34
N ILE A 309 -6.06 10.90 -2.11
CA ILE A 309 -6.95 12.02 -1.80
C ILE A 309 -6.16 13.05 -0.99
N PHE A 310 -6.00 14.24 -1.57
CA PHE A 310 -5.31 15.37 -0.96
C PHE A 310 -6.33 16.41 -0.48
N LEU A 311 -6.18 16.85 0.77
CA LEU A 311 -6.97 17.93 1.32
C LEU A 311 -6.26 19.27 1.04
N TYR A 312 -6.99 20.17 0.37
CA TYR A 312 -6.53 21.50 -0.01
C TYR A 312 -7.06 22.52 1.00
N ALA A 313 -6.17 23.20 1.71
CA ALA A 313 -6.50 24.38 2.52
C ALA A 313 -6.31 25.64 1.68
N ASN A 314 -7.11 26.67 1.97
CA ASN A 314 -6.85 28.02 1.49
C ASN A 314 -5.97 28.72 2.54
N ASP A 315 -4.80 29.20 2.11
CA ASP A 315 -3.82 29.90 2.94
C ASP A 315 -3.38 31.17 2.20
N ASP A 316 -3.76 32.35 2.70
CA ASP A 316 -3.42 33.66 2.13
C ASP A 316 -3.57 33.74 0.59
N ASP A 317 -4.78 33.48 0.08
CA ASP A 317 -5.11 33.43 -1.36
C ASP A 317 -4.31 32.40 -2.18
N ALA A 318 -3.77 31.37 -1.53
CA ALA A 318 -3.15 30.21 -2.16
C ALA A 318 -3.85 28.90 -1.76
N GLY A 319 -3.94 27.96 -2.70
CA GLY A 319 -4.34 26.59 -2.40
C GLY A 319 -3.13 25.79 -1.96
N VAL A 320 -3.18 25.17 -0.77
CA VAL A 320 -2.07 24.39 -0.20
C VAL A 320 -2.51 22.97 0.09
N CYS A 321 -1.71 21.98 -0.33
CA CYS A 321 -1.90 20.58 0.03
C CYS A 321 -0.55 19.88 0.27
N GLY A 322 -0.55 18.77 1.01
CA GLY A 322 0.69 18.05 1.33
C GLY A 322 0.43 16.70 2.00
N PHE A 323 1.50 16.02 2.42
CA PHE A 323 1.38 14.68 3.03
C PHE A 323 1.04 14.69 4.52
N SER A 324 1.51 15.68 5.28
CA SER A 324 1.22 15.81 6.71
C SER A 324 1.31 17.25 7.21
N ASP A 325 0.97 17.47 8.48
CA ASP A 325 1.12 18.76 9.16
C ASP A 325 2.52 18.96 9.77
N HIS A 326 3.48 18.04 9.56
CA HIS A 326 4.84 18.24 10.04
C HIS A 326 5.53 19.39 9.28
N PRO A 327 6.11 20.38 9.98
CA PRO A 327 6.85 21.45 9.33
C PRO A 327 8.00 20.89 8.49
N GLY A 328 8.08 21.27 7.22
CA GLY A 328 9.10 20.79 6.29
C GLY A 328 8.75 19.48 5.56
N ASP A 329 7.60 18.86 5.82
CA ASP A 329 7.10 17.77 4.98
C ASP A 329 6.78 18.29 3.56
N ILE A 330 6.51 17.38 2.63
CA ILE A 330 6.12 17.72 1.27
C ILE A 330 4.81 18.49 1.28
N GLU A 331 4.89 19.71 0.78
CA GLU A 331 3.80 20.63 0.62
C GLU A 331 3.91 21.31 -0.75
N TRP A 332 2.77 21.44 -1.42
CA TRP A 332 2.63 22.17 -2.67
C TRP A 332 1.71 23.37 -2.46
N ARG A 333 2.13 24.52 -2.98
CA ARG A 333 1.41 25.78 -2.94
C ARG A 333 1.05 26.21 -4.36
N PHE A 334 -0.23 26.50 -4.58
CA PHE A 334 -0.80 26.87 -5.87
C PHE A 334 -1.46 28.24 -5.79
N SER A 335 -1.57 28.93 -6.93
CA SER A 335 -2.45 30.09 -7.03
C SER A 335 -3.89 29.70 -6.67
N ALA A 336 -4.64 30.56 -5.96
CA ALA A 336 -6.05 30.28 -5.66
C ALA A 336 -6.87 29.87 -6.89
N PHE A 337 -7.77 28.92 -6.67
CA PHE A 337 -8.71 28.41 -7.66
C PHE A 337 -9.99 27.91 -7.00
N ASP A 338 -11.08 27.96 -7.76
CA ASP A 338 -12.34 27.28 -7.42
C ASP A 338 -12.40 25.90 -8.10
N ALA A 339 -13.14 24.97 -7.52
CA ALA A 339 -13.43 23.68 -8.15
C ALA A 339 -14.65 23.79 -9.08
N ILE A 340 -14.43 23.97 -10.38
CA ILE A 340 -15.47 24.18 -11.40
C ILE A 340 -15.84 22.90 -12.14
N ALA A 341 -17.09 22.77 -12.57
CA ALA A 341 -17.55 21.62 -13.34
C ALA A 341 -17.02 21.65 -14.78
N GLN A 342 -16.39 20.55 -15.21
CA GLN A 342 -15.92 20.32 -16.57
C GLN A 342 -16.47 18.99 -17.08
N ARG A 343 -17.01 19.02 -18.30
CA ARG A 343 -17.50 17.84 -19.00
C ARG A 343 -16.35 17.15 -19.73
N PHE A 344 -16.17 15.85 -19.51
CA PHE A 344 -15.24 14.99 -20.25
C PHE A 344 -16.01 13.79 -20.79
N SER A 345 -16.21 13.76 -22.12
CA SER A 345 -16.93 12.70 -22.83
C SER A 345 -18.31 12.37 -22.21
N ASP A 346 -18.35 11.36 -21.34
CA ASP A 346 -19.55 10.80 -20.72
C ASP A 346 -19.81 11.24 -19.27
N ARG A 347 -18.87 11.93 -18.60
CA ARG A 347 -19.00 12.33 -17.20
C ARG A 347 -18.59 13.78 -16.96
N THR A 348 -19.20 14.38 -15.95
CA THR A 348 -18.83 15.72 -15.47
C THR A 348 -18.02 15.53 -14.19
N PHE A 349 -16.83 16.12 -14.17
CA PHE A 349 -15.96 16.14 -13.01
C PHE A 349 -15.73 17.60 -12.60
N ARG A 350 -15.32 17.84 -11.35
CA ARG A 350 -14.78 19.14 -10.97
C ARG A 350 -13.28 19.19 -11.27
N ILE A 351 -12.78 20.36 -11.66
CA ILE A 351 -11.37 20.67 -11.89
C ILE A 351 -11.05 22.07 -11.36
N PRO A 352 -9.77 22.42 -11.10
CA PRO A 352 -9.37 23.77 -10.76
C PRO A 352 -9.75 24.81 -11.83
N SER A 353 -10.31 25.96 -11.41
CA SER A 353 -10.55 27.12 -12.27
C SER A 353 -9.20 27.72 -12.69
N GLY A 354 -8.80 27.50 -13.94
CA GLY A 354 -7.43 27.75 -14.39
C GLY A 354 -6.54 26.49 -14.38
N ALA A 355 -7.11 25.33 -14.70
CA ALA A 355 -6.41 24.04 -14.79
C ALA A 355 -5.06 24.10 -15.54
N GLU A 356 -4.93 24.91 -16.59
CA GLU A 356 -3.64 25.08 -17.28
C GLU A 356 -2.56 25.71 -16.40
N ARG A 357 -2.92 26.72 -15.60
CA ARG A 357 -2.02 27.36 -14.64
C ARG A 357 -1.67 26.37 -13.52
N TYR A 358 -2.67 25.69 -12.96
CA TYR A 358 -2.45 24.67 -11.94
C TYR A 358 -1.48 23.56 -12.42
N LEU A 359 -1.65 23.07 -13.65
CA LEU A 359 -0.75 22.08 -14.24
C LEU A 359 0.65 22.65 -14.52
N ALA A 360 0.75 23.91 -14.95
CA ALA A 360 2.04 24.57 -15.12
C ALA A 360 2.77 24.80 -13.78
N GLU A 361 2.06 25.13 -12.72
CA GLU A 361 2.61 25.23 -11.35
C GLU A 361 3.04 23.85 -10.83
N THR A 362 2.31 22.78 -11.18
CA THR A 362 2.63 21.41 -10.75
C THR A 362 3.81 20.79 -11.50
N TYR A 363 3.85 20.94 -12.83
CA TYR A 363 4.76 20.18 -13.72
C TYR A 363 5.75 21.07 -14.49
N GLY A 364 5.64 22.40 -14.37
CA GLY A 364 6.41 23.36 -15.15
C GLY A 364 5.72 23.84 -16.43
N ALA A 365 6.26 24.88 -17.06
CA ALA A 365 5.65 25.53 -18.23
C ALA A 365 5.41 24.57 -19.42
N ASP A 366 6.30 23.58 -19.60
CA ASP A 366 6.23 22.58 -20.66
C ASP A 366 5.44 21.32 -20.27
N TRP A 367 4.49 21.44 -19.33
CA TRP A 367 3.70 20.32 -18.81
C TRP A 367 2.93 19.53 -19.87
N ARG A 368 2.87 19.94 -21.13
CA ARG A 368 2.28 19.16 -22.23
C ARG A 368 3.22 18.09 -22.78
N ARG A 369 4.53 18.24 -22.57
CA ARG A 369 5.54 17.25 -22.97
C ARG A 369 5.73 16.23 -21.85
N ALA A 370 5.83 14.96 -22.21
CA ALA A 370 6.10 13.91 -21.25
C ALA A 370 7.53 14.07 -20.68
N ASP A 371 7.64 14.15 -19.36
CA ASP A 371 8.89 14.08 -18.62
C ASP A 371 8.92 12.77 -17.83
N LYS A 372 9.73 11.82 -18.31
CA LYS A 372 9.91 10.53 -17.65
C LYS A 372 10.66 10.66 -16.33
N GLY A 373 11.45 11.71 -16.12
CA GLY A 373 12.22 11.96 -14.90
C GLY A 373 11.40 12.59 -13.76
N PHE A 374 10.28 13.23 -14.07
CA PHE A 374 9.48 14.01 -13.12
C PHE A 374 8.99 13.24 -11.89
N ALA A 375 9.03 13.88 -10.73
CA ALA A 375 8.40 13.41 -9.50
C ALA A 375 7.91 14.60 -8.66
N SER A 376 6.61 14.65 -8.38
CA SER A 376 5.96 15.79 -7.71
C SER A 376 6.61 16.17 -6.37
N ALA A 377 6.96 15.19 -5.55
CA ALA A 377 7.57 15.41 -4.23
C ALA A 377 9.05 15.85 -4.28
N ILE A 378 9.66 15.92 -5.46
CA ILE A 378 11.09 16.23 -5.64
C ILE A 378 11.27 17.50 -6.49
N SER A 379 10.51 17.59 -7.58
CA SER A 379 10.79 18.47 -8.72
C SER A 379 9.64 19.39 -9.10
N SER A 380 8.48 19.30 -8.43
CA SER A 380 7.34 20.19 -8.70
C SER A 380 7.73 21.64 -8.40
N PRO A 381 7.51 22.58 -9.33
CA PRO A 381 7.70 24.01 -9.07
C PRO A 381 6.81 24.54 -7.93
N ALA A 382 5.70 23.87 -7.64
CA ALA A 382 4.80 24.23 -6.55
C ALA A 382 5.32 23.86 -5.15
N LEU A 383 6.43 23.13 -5.02
CA LEU A 383 7.00 22.79 -3.70
C LEU A 383 7.27 24.07 -2.89
N SER A 384 6.76 24.12 -1.66
CA SER A 384 6.88 25.31 -0.79
C SER A 384 7.20 24.90 0.63
N GLY A 385 8.18 25.55 1.26
CA GLY A 385 8.52 25.31 2.68
C GLY A 385 9.04 23.90 3.01
N VAL A 386 9.46 23.11 2.01
CA VAL A 386 9.83 21.71 2.18
C VAL A 386 11.30 21.55 2.57
N ASP A 387 11.57 20.69 3.55
CA ASP A 387 12.92 20.32 3.99
C ASP A 387 13.65 19.54 2.88
N ASP A 388 14.91 19.89 2.62
CA ASP A 388 15.74 19.20 1.62
C ASP A 388 15.90 17.71 1.93
N TYR A 389 15.92 17.30 3.20
CA TYR A 389 15.96 15.90 3.60
C TYR A 389 14.64 15.17 3.31
N ALA A 390 13.48 15.84 3.40
CA ALA A 390 12.20 15.25 3.04
C ALA A 390 12.14 14.98 1.53
N ARG A 391 12.60 15.93 0.71
CA ARG A 391 12.73 15.77 -0.75
C ARG A 391 13.73 14.68 -1.11
N ALA A 392 14.92 14.70 -0.50
CA ALA A 392 15.95 13.69 -0.73
C ALA A 392 15.50 12.28 -0.32
N PHE A 393 14.72 12.16 0.78
CA PHE A 393 14.09 10.90 1.18
C PHE A 393 13.22 10.34 0.05
N TYR A 394 12.36 11.16 -0.56
CA TYR A 394 11.54 10.72 -1.68
C TYR A 394 12.34 10.41 -2.95
N SER A 395 13.45 11.12 -3.20
CA SER A 395 14.38 10.77 -4.28
C SER A 395 14.92 9.35 -4.11
N VAL A 396 15.44 9.02 -2.92
CA VAL A 396 15.95 7.69 -2.61
C VAL A 396 14.83 6.65 -2.65
N ALA A 397 13.68 6.92 -2.02
CA ALA A 397 12.57 5.97 -1.91
C ALA A 397 11.98 5.61 -3.27
N ARG A 398 11.76 6.59 -4.14
CA ARG A 398 11.23 6.36 -5.49
C ARG A 398 12.30 5.72 -6.39
N ALA A 399 13.57 6.02 -6.20
CA ALA A 399 14.67 5.38 -6.93
C ALA A 399 14.79 3.89 -6.57
N GLU A 400 14.75 3.55 -5.27
CA GLU A 400 14.74 2.15 -4.81
C GLU A 400 13.58 1.38 -5.45
N ARG A 401 12.36 1.93 -5.40
CA ARG A 401 11.18 1.32 -6.05
C ARG A 401 11.37 1.15 -7.56
N SER A 402 11.96 2.13 -8.22
CA SER A 402 12.22 2.08 -9.67
C SER A 402 13.22 0.98 -10.01
N LEU A 403 14.30 0.82 -9.23
CA LEU A 403 15.27 -0.26 -9.38
C LEU A 403 14.64 -1.64 -9.14
N LEU A 404 13.83 -1.80 -8.10
CA LEU A 404 13.12 -3.06 -7.84
C LEU A 404 12.18 -3.45 -9.00
N LEU A 405 11.70 -2.47 -9.78
CA LEU A 405 10.90 -2.69 -10.99
C LEU A 405 11.72 -2.78 -12.29
N GLY A 406 13.06 -2.65 -12.19
CA GLY A 406 13.98 -2.69 -13.33
C GLY A 406 14.12 -1.38 -14.12
N ASP A 407 13.54 -0.27 -13.64
CA ASP A 407 13.60 1.04 -14.30
C ASP A 407 14.81 1.85 -13.80
N ARG A 408 15.99 1.51 -14.35
CA ARG A 408 17.27 2.16 -13.99
C ARG A 408 17.34 3.62 -14.45
N GLU A 409 16.75 3.94 -15.61
CA GLU A 409 16.73 5.30 -16.16
C GLU A 409 15.96 6.25 -15.22
N LYS A 410 14.77 5.82 -14.77
CA LYS A 410 13.98 6.57 -13.79
C LYS A 410 14.72 6.71 -12.47
N ALA A 411 15.33 5.64 -11.97
CA ALA A 411 16.11 5.68 -10.74
C ALA A 411 17.26 6.70 -10.82
N ALA A 412 17.98 6.73 -11.95
CA ALA A 412 19.06 7.69 -12.18
C ALA A 412 18.55 9.14 -12.17
N ALA A 413 17.43 9.40 -12.87
CA ALA A 413 16.83 10.72 -12.90
C ALA A 413 16.40 11.18 -11.49
N LEU A 414 15.78 10.30 -10.70
CA LEU A 414 15.32 10.62 -9.34
C LEU A 414 16.49 10.94 -8.40
N ILE A 415 17.58 10.17 -8.48
CA ILE A 415 18.80 10.40 -7.69
C ILE A 415 19.44 11.74 -8.06
N ALA A 416 19.54 12.05 -9.36
CA ALA A 416 20.14 13.30 -9.85
C ALA A 416 19.37 14.56 -9.44
N GLN A 417 18.07 14.43 -9.16
CA GLN A 417 17.19 15.53 -8.73
C GLN A 417 17.16 15.72 -7.20
N SER A 418 17.86 14.88 -6.43
CA SER A 418 17.95 15.04 -4.98
C SER A 418 18.67 16.35 -4.61
N PRO A 419 18.12 17.16 -3.69
CA PRO A 419 18.81 18.35 -3.20
C PRO A 419 20.05 17.99 -2.35
N ILE A 420 20.09 16.76 -1.82
CA ILE A 420 21.21 16.21 -1.07
C ILE A 420 21.95 15.22 -1.94
N LYS A 421 23.29 15.33 -2.00
CA LYS A 421 24.13 14.42 -2.76
C LYS A 421 23.94 12.97 -2.26
N ILE A 422 23.60 12.07 -3.19
CA ILE A 422 23.43 10.64 -2.93
C ILE A 422 24.61 9.89 -3.52
N GLU A 423 25.28 9.08 -2.70
CA GLU A 423 26.34 8.17 -3.14
C GLU A 423 25.79 6.73 -3.16
N PHE A 424 25.88 6.09 -4.33
CA PHE A 424 25.26 4.78 -4.57
C PHE A 424 26.13 3.90 -5.47
N ASN A 425 26.27 2.64 -5.08
CA ASN A 425 27.29 1.73 -5.62
C ASN A 425 26.80 0.83 -6.76
N ILE A 426 25.49 0.76 -7.01
CA ILE A 426 24.97 0.00 -8.15
C ILE A 426 25.01 0.90 -9.39
N PRO A 427 25.62 0.46 -10.51
CA PRO A 427 25.58 1.20 -11.76
C PRO A 427 24.14 1.50 -12.17
N LEU A 428 23.85 2.78 -12.32
CA LEU A 428 22.55 3.27 -12.78
C LEU A 428 22.41 3.19 -14.32
N SER A 429 23.51 2.94 -15.02
CA SER A 429 23.52 2.53 -16.42
C SER A 429 23.38 1.01 -16.55
N ALA A 430 22.75 0.55 -17.63
CA ALA A 430 22.71 -0.89 -17.94
C ALA A 430 24.14 -1.41 -18.15
N PRO A 431 24.50 -2.60 -17.62
CA PRO A 431 25.76 -3.23 -17.99
C PRO A 431 25.76 -3.47 -19.51
N PRO A 432 26.90 -3.29 -20.20
CA PRO A 432 26.98 -3.57 -21.63
C PRO A 432 26.57 -5.02 -21.87
N ALA A 433 25.76 -5.25 -22.91
CA ALA A 433 25.33 -6.58 -23.29
C ALA A 433 26.57 -7.47 -23.46
N ILE A 434 26.70 -8.48 -22.60
CA ILE A 434 27.73 -9.50 -22.77
C ILE A 434 27.35 -10.22 -24.06
N ALA A 435 28.13 -10.00 -25.12
CA ALA A 435 27.98 -10.74 -26.37
C ALA A 435 28.02 -12.22 -26.04
N ALA A 436 26.93 -12.93 -26.31
CA ALA A 436 26.87 -14.37 -26.13
C ALA A 436 28.05 -15.00 -26.88
N THR A 437 28.98 -15.60 -26.14
CA THR A 437 30.07 -16.37 -26.72
C THR A 437 29.42 -17.48 -27.55
N PRO A 438 29.73 -17.62 -28.85
CA PRO A 438 29.15 -18.68 -29.66
C PRO A 438 29.54 -20.01 -29.03
N ALA A 439 28.53 -20.84 -28.77
CA ALA A 439 28.71 -22.19 -28.25
C ALA A 439 29.75 -22.93 -29.11
N LYS A 440 30.80 -23.46 -28.46
CA LYS A 440 31.74 -24.36 -29.12
C LYS A 440 30.93 -25.51 -29.72
N ALA A 441 30.96 -25.62 -31.05
CA ALA A 441 30.53 -26.80 -31.76
C ALA A 441 31.29 -28.01 -31.19
N THR A 442 30.56 -28.95 -30.59
CA THR A 442 31.06 -30.26 -30.25
C THR A 442 31.32 -31.01 -31.55
N ASN A 443 32.59 -31.17 -31.92
CA ASN A 443 32.98 -32.11 -32.95
C ASN A 443 32.67 -33.52 -32.44
N SER A 444 31.65 -34.14 -33.03
CA SER A 444 31.49 -35.59 -33.08
C SER A 444 32.59 -36.16 -33.98
N ASN A 445 33.55 -36.87 -33.39
CA ASN A 445 34.34 -37.86 -34.12
C ASN A 445 34.09 -39.21 -33.44
N ASP A 446 33.13 -39.94 -33.99
CA ASP A 446 33.11 -41.39 -33.97
C ASP A 446 34.24 -41.90 -34.89
N ALA A 447 35.15 -42.72 -34.34
CA ALA A 447 35.89 -43.74 -35.09
C ALA A 447 36.56 -44.75 -34.14
N GLU A 448 36.08 -45.99 -34.23
CA GLU A 448 36.83 -47.26 -34.14
C GLU A 448 37.45 -47.68 -32.79
N ALA A 449 36.76 -48.58 -32.06
CA ALA A 449 37.03 -50.03 -31.99
C ALA A 449 36.29 -50.67 -30.79
#